data_AF-A0A7W8RLV0-F1
#
_entry.id   AF-A0A7W8RLV0-F1
#
_cell.length_a   1.000
_cell.length_b   1.000
_cell.length_c   1.000
_cell.angle_alpha   90.00
_cell.angle_beta   90.00
_cell.angle_gamma   90.00
#
_symmetry.space_group_name_H-M   'P 1'
#
loop_
_entity.id
_entity.type
_entity.pdbx_description
1 polymer ?
#
loop_
_entity_poly.entity_id
_entity_poly.type
_entity_poly.pdbx_seq_one_letter_code
_entity_poly.pdbx_strand_id
1 'polypeptide(L)'
;MSNQHTCTIQRDGLTDSAISSETAFTSHHKLCHTLGGTFNLPHTAHYNHGAAPDALARVARALGGKRAADAGPLLFELNRALGIPMALAQIGMAEQGRDEAADLACKNPYANPRPVARDAIRALLQRAWQGAEPA
;
A
#
# COMPACT_ATOMS: atom_id res chain seq x y z
N MET A 1 -24.35 0.22 -26.51
CA MET A 1 -23.67 -0.97 -27.06
C MET A 1 -22.18 -0.77 -26.86
N SER A 2 -21.62 -1.56 -25.95
CA SER A 2 -20.20 -1.64 -25.61
C SER A 2 -19.33 -1.95 -26.83
N ASN A 3 -18.07 -1.50 -26.81
CA ASN A 3 -17.00 -2.47 -27.05
C ASN A 3 -15.68 -2.07 -26.38
N GLN A 4 -15.32 -2.94 -25.44
CA GLN A 4 -14.10 -2.97 -24.66
C GLN A 4 -12.95 -3.44 -25.55
N HIS A 5 -11.82 -2.75 -25.53
CA HIS A 5 -10.58 -3.25 -26.12
C HIS A 5 -9.73 -3.88 -25.01
N THR A 6 -10.02 -5.14 -24.72
CA THR A 6 -9.14 -6.03 -23.96
C THR A 6 -8.06 -6.57 -24.89
N CYS A 7 -6.80 -6.23 -24.63
CA CYS A 7 -5.64 -6.78 -25.34
C CYS A 7 -5.28 -8.15 -24.72
N THR A 8 -5.69 -9.23 -25.38
CA THR A 8 -5.28 -10.61 -25.10
C THR A 8 -3.87 -10.85 -25.64
N ILE A 9 -2.90 -11.16 -24.76
CA ILE A 9 -1.61 -11.73 -25.16
C ILE A 9 -1.71 -13.25 -25.08
N GLN A 10 -1.60 -13.87 -26.24
CA GLN A 10 -1.44 -15.30 -26.44
C GLN A 10 0.06 -15.64 -26.40
N ARG A 11 0.46 -16.61 -25.57
CA ARG A 11 1.74 -17.30 -25.73
C ARG A 11 1.58 -18.79 -25.47
N ASP A 12 1.83 -19.54 -26.53
CA ASP A 12 1.91 -20.99 -26.61
C ASP A 12 3.06 -21.54 -25.75
N GLY A 13 2.91 -22.81 -25.39
CA GLY A 13 3.63 -23.45 -24.29
C GLY A 13 5.11 -23.74 -24.53
N LEU A 14 5.80 -24.00 -23.41
CA LEU A 14 6.74 -25.11 -23.19
C LEU A 14 7.24 -25.04 -21.75
N THR A 15 6.95 -26.12 -21.03
CA THR A 15 7.60 -26.64 -19.82
C THR A 15 8.64 -25.76 -19.11
N ASP A 16 8.25 -25.17 -17.98
CA ASP A 16 9.15 -25.04 -16.83
C ASP A 16 8.35 -24.90 -15.53
N SER A 17 8.74 -25.68 -14.52
CA SER A 17 8.20 -25.58 -13.17
C SER A 17 8.61 -24.25 -12.55
N ALA A 18 7.86 -23.18 -12.81
CA ALA A 18 8.09 -21.88 -12.18
C ALA A 18 6.97 -21.58 -11.18
N ILE A 19 7.12 -22.12 -9.98
CA ILE A 19 6.47 -21.58 -8.78
C ILE A 19 7.16 -20.23 -8.50
N SER A 20 6.79 -19.19 -9.24
CA SER A 20 7.26 -17.84 -8.97
C SER A 20 6.22 -17.11 -8.15
N SER A 21 6.39 -17.26 -6.84
CA SER A 21 5.81 -16.43 -5.80
C SER A 21 6.20 -14.96 -6.00
N GLU A 22 5.54 -14.24 -6.88
CA GLU A 22 5.65 -12.76 -6.95
C GLU A 22 4.68 -12.14 -5.94
N THR A 23 5.01 -12.45 -4.70
CA THR A 23 4.87 -11.66 -3.49
C THR A 23 4.19 -10.28 -3.62
N ALA A 24 3.30 -10.01 -2.66
CA ALA A 24 2.79 -8.70 -2.25
C ALA A 24 3.88 -7.68 -1.83
N PHE A 25 5.11 -7.83 -2.33
CA PHE A 25 6.30 -7.04 -2.01
C PHE A 25 6.41 -5.77 -2.83
N THR A 26 5.73 -5.65 -3.98
CA THR A 26 5.90 -4.52 -4.91
C THR A 26 5.47 -3.16 -4.34
N SER A 27 4.34 -3.11 -3.62
CA SER A 27 3.72 -1.84 -3.21
C SER A 27 4.31 -1.27 -1.92
N HIS A 28 4.58 -2.16 -0.96
CA HIS A 28 5.31 -1.79 0.24
C HIS A 28 6.73 -1.37 -0.18
N HIS A 29 7.56 -2.24 -0.77
CA HIS A 29 8.99 -1.94 -0.95
C HIS A 29 9.30 -0.65 -1.72
N LYS A 30 8.60 -0.30 -2.81
CA LYS A 30 8.90 0.95 -3.55
C LYS A 30 8.52 2.19 -2.76
N LEU A 31 7.35 2.19 -2.14
CA LEU A 31 6.87 3.35 -1.38
C LEU A 31 7.59 3.47 -0.03
N CYS A 32 8.03 2.34 0.52
CA CYS A 32 8.95 2.24 1.65
C CYS A 32 10.36 2.74 1.30
N HIS A 33 10.85 2.48 0.09
CA HIS A 33 12.15 2.96 -0.38
C HIS A 33 12.16 4.47 -0.60
N THR A 34 11.04 5.05 -1.04
CA THR A 34 10.93 6.49 -1.26
C THR A 34 10.68 7.26 0.05
N LEU A 35 9.97 6.70 1.04
CA LEU A 35 9.44 7.49 2.17
C LEU A 35 9.46 6.84 3.56
N GLY A 36 9.98 5.62 3.74
CA GLY A 36 10.02 4.96 5.05
C GLY A 36 8.83 4.03 5.26
N GLY A 37 9.11 2.73 5.19
CA GLY A 37 8.07 1.74 5.05
C GLY A 37 7.13 1.56 6.21
N THR A 38 7.63 1.74 7.42
CA THR A 38 6.87 1.59 8.65
C THR A 38 5.76 2.64 8.79
N PHE A 39 5.96 3.85 8.25
CA PHE A 39 5.03 4.97 8.41
C PHE A 39 3.87 4.90 7.41
N ASN A 40 4.14 4.50 6.18
CA ASN A 40 3.08 4.36 5.19
C ASN A 40 2.39 2.99 5.26
N LEU A 41 2.96 2.01 5.98
CA LEU A 41 2.42 0.65 6.08
C LEU A 41 1.00 0.58 6.67
N PRO A 42 0.66 1.25 7.79
CA PRO A 42 -0.72 1.25 8.30
C PRO A 42 -1.72 1.76 7.27
N HIS A 43 -1.37 2.86 6.60
CA HIS A 43 -2.21 3.48 5.59
C HIS A 43 -2.31 2.67 4.30
N THR A 44 -1.21 2.04 3.85
CA THR A 44 -1.17 1.19 2.65
C THR A 44 -1.94 -0.11 2.88
N ALA A 45 -1.81 -0.71 4.07
CA ALA A 45 -2.57 -1.87 4.48
C ALA A 45 -4.07 -1.56 4.45
N HIS A 46 -4.47 -0.41 5.02
CA HIS A 46 -5.86 0.04 4.94
C HIS A 46 -6.30 0.30 3.50
N TYR A 47 -5.52 0.98 2.67
CA TYR A 47 -5.87 1.26 1.28
C TYR A 47 -6.19 0.00 0.46
N ASN A 48 -5.45 -1.09 0.73
CA ASN A 48 -5.51 -2.34 -0.02
C ASN A 48 -6.41 -3.42 0.60
N HIS A 49 -7.03 -3.19 1.78
CA HIS A 49 -7.77 -4.24 2.50
C HIS A 49 -8.88 -4.92 1.70
N GLY A 50 -9.58 -4.17 0.84
CA GLY A 50 -10.61 -4.72 -0.03
C GLY A 50 -10.07 -5.49 -1.25
N ALA A 51 -8.87 -5.16 -1.72
CA ALA A 51 -8.26 -5.77 -2.90
C ALA A 51 -7.29 -6.92 -2.57
N ALA A 52 -6.83 -7.02 -1.31
CA ALA A 52 -5.98 -8.10 -0.82
C ALA A 52 -6.50 -8.67 0.53
N PRO A 53 -7.76 -9.13 0.60
CA PRO A 53 -8.41 -9.48 1.85
C PRO A 53 -7.72 -10.64 2.57
N ASP A 54 -7.31 -11.69 1.87
CA ASP A 54 -6.70 -12.87 2.50
C ASP A 54 -5.34 -12.56 3.12
N ALA A 55 -4.51 -11.80 2.40
CA ALA A 55 -3.20 -11.38 2.87
C ALA A 55 -3.32 -10.49 4.11
N LEU A 56 -4.21 -9.50 4.07
CA LEU A 56 -4.38 -8.55 5.17
C LEU A 56 -5.17 -9.13 6.34
N ALA A 57 -6.04 -10.12 6.13
CA ALA A 57 -6.65 -10.87 7.23
C ALA A 57 -5.61 -11.68 8.03
N ARG A 58 -4.57 -12.21 7.36
CA ARG A 58 -3.45 -12.88 8.06
C ARG A 58 -2.65 -11.89 8.92
N VAL A 59 -2.38 -10.70 8.39
CA VAL A 59 -1.71 -9.61 9.13
C VAL A 59 -2.56 -9.19 10.32
N ALA A 60 -3.85 -8.91 10.11
CA ALA A 60 -4.78 -8.56 11.18
C ALA A 60 -4.80 -9.63 12.27
N ARG A 61 -4.90 -10.92 11.91
CA ARG A 61 -4.89 -12.03 12.88
C ARG A 61 -3.61 -12.07 13.72
N ALA A 62 -2.45 -11.84 13.10
CA ALA A 62 -1.18 -11.79 13.84
C ALA A 62 -1.13 -10.65 14.88
N LEU A 63 -1.91 -9.59 14.64
CA LEU A 63 -2.04 -8.43 15.53
C LEU A 63 -3.29 -8.49 16.44
N GLY A 64 -4.01 -9.61 16.47
CA GLY A 64 -5.21 -9.81 17.31
C GLY A 64 -6.55 -9.38 16.66
N GLY A 65 -6.54 -8.95 15.40
CA GLY A 65 -7.73 -8.64 14.60
C GLY A 65 -8.38 -9.86 13.94
N LYS A 66 -9.48 -9.63 13.22
CA LYS A 66 -10.25 -10.71 12.57
C LYS A 66 -10.46 -10.50 11.07
N ARG A 67 -10.54 -9.25 10.63
CA ARG A 67 -10.88 -8.86 9.25
C ARG A 67 -9.70 -8.14 8.61
N ALA A 68 -9.61 -8.20 7.28
CA ALA A 68 -8.59 -7.49 6.53
C ALA A 68 -8.55 -5.98 6.82
N ALA A 69 -9.72 -5.35 7.01
CA ALA A 69 -9.85 -3.94 7.35
C ALA A 69 -9.25 -3.58 8.71
N ASP A 70 -9.08 -4.55 9.61
CA ASP A 70 -8.50 -4.31 10.93
C ASP A 70 -6.96 -4.15 10.85
N ALA A 71 -6.32 -4.60 9.77
CA ALA A 71 -4.86 -4.61 9.65
C ALA A 71 -4.24 -3.21 9.72
N GLY A 72 -4.79 -2.23 9.01
CA GLY A 72 -4.30 -0.85 9.00
C GLY A 72 -4.34 -0.20 10.39
N PRO A 73 -5.50 -0.14 11.05
CA PRO A 73 -5.63 0.37 12.42
C PRO A 73 -4.73 -0.37 13.43
N LEU A 74 -4.64 -1.70 13.37
CA LEU A 74 -3.81 -2.47 14.30
C LEU A 74 -2.31 -2.22 14.11
N LEU A 75 -1.86 -2.02 12.87
CA LEU A 75 -0.48 -1.62 12.58
C LEU A 75 -0.19 -0.20 13.09
N PHE A 76 -1.16 0.72 12.97
CA PHE A 76 -1.04 2.07 13.51
C PHE A 76 -0.91 2.03 15.04
N GLU A 77 -1.75 1.24 15.71
CA GLU A 77 -1.72 1.03 17.15
C GLU A 77 -0.41 0.40 17.62
N LEU A 78 0.11 -0.59 16.88
CA LEU A 78 1.41 -1.18 17.17
C LEU A 78 2.54 -0.14 17.09
N ASN A 79 2.57 0.68 16.04
CA ASN A 79 3.57 1.74 15.90
C ASN A 79 3.51 2.73 17.08
N ARG A 80 2.29 3.11 17.49
CA ARG A 80 2.07 3.99 18.64
C ARG A 80 2.58 3.36 19.93
N ALA A 81 2.28 2.08 20.18
CA ALA A 81 2.74 1.35 21.37
C ALA A 81 4.27 1.22 21.43
N LEU A 82 4.93 1.14 20.26
CA LEU A 82 6.39 1.08 20.15
C LEU A 82 7.08 2.46 20.23
N GLY A 83 6.30 3.55 20.36
CA GLY A 83 6.85 4.91 20.40
C GLY A 83 7.46 5.37 19.08
N ILE A 84 7.05 4.76 17.96
CA ILE A 84 7.48 5.17 16.62
C ILE A 84 6.77 6.50 16.29
N PRO A 85 7.46 7.51 15.73
CA PRO A 85 6.81 8.73 15.27
C PRO A 85 5.62 8.42 14.35
N MET A 86 4.48 9.05 14.59
CA MET A 86 3.25 8.70 13.86
C MET A 86 3.07 9.53 12.59
N ALA A 87 3.76 10.67 12.49
CA ALA A 87 3.62 11.62 11.39
C ALA A 87 4.89 11.71 10.55
N LEU A 88 4.75 11.70 9.22
CA LEU A 88 5.89 11.97 8.32
C LEU A 88 6.49 13.37 8.55
N ALA A 89 5.68 14.34 9.00
CA ALA A 89 6.16 15.67 9.39
C ALA A 89 7.18 15.61 10.55
N GLN A 90 7.02 14.68 11.50
CA GLN A 90 7.89 14.53 12.66
C GLN A 90 9.29 14.01 12.30
N ILE A 91 9.43 13.38 11.13
CA ILE A 91 10.70 12.86 10.60
C ILE A 91 11.26 13.74 9.49
N GLY A 92 10.74 14.96 9.33
CA GLY A 92 11.29 15.98 8.43
C GLY A 92 10.72 15.99 7.02
N MET A 93 9.62 15.28 6.74
CA MET A 93 8.96 15.38 5.43
C MET A 93 8.34 16.76 5.24
N ALA A 94 8.78 17.48 4.21
CA ALA A 94 8.21 18.76 3.82
C ALA A 94 6.76 18.61 3.34
N GLU A 95 5.98 19.67 3.51
CA GLU A 95 4.57 19.68 3.14
C GLU A 95 4.33 19.40 1.65
N GLN A 96 5.16 19.99 0.78
CA GLN A 96 5.09 19.77 -0.67
C GLN A 96 5.52 18.36 -1.09
N GLY A 97 6.32 17.67 -0.26
CA GLY A 97 6.81 16.33 -0.55
C GLY A 97 5.68 15.30 -0.74
N ARG A 98 4.47 15.58 -0.22
CA ARG A 98 3.29 14.71 -0.38
C ARG A 98 2.76 14.73 -1.82
N ASP A 99 2.77 15.91 -2.45
CA ASP A 99 2.33 16.10 -3.82
C ASP A 99 3.31 15.45 -4.79
N GLU A 100 4.61 15.69 -4.60
CA GLU A 100 5.68 15.07 -5.39
C GLU A 100 5.67 13.55 -5.28
N ALA A 101 5.48 13.01 -4.07
CA ALA A 101 5.39 11.57 -3.85
C ALA A 101 4.16 10.94 -4.52
N ALA A 102 3.00 11.62 -4.49
CA ALA A 102 1.81 11.15 -5.18
C ALA A 102 2.02 11.13 -6.71
N ASP A 103 2.65 12.18 -7.26
CA ASP A 103 2.99 12.24 -8.68
C ASP A 103 3.96 11.13 -9.08
N LEU A 104 4.99 10.89 -8.27
CA LEU A 104 5.98 9.84 -8.51
C LEU A 104 5.36 8.44 -8.48
N ALA A 105 4.45 8.19 -7.52
CA ALA A 105 3.72 6.93 -7.40
C ALA A 105 2.86 6.62 -8.64
N CYS A 106 2.32 7.66 -9.29
CA CYS A 106 1.55 7.51 -10.54
C CYS A 106 2.41 7.45 -11.80
N LYS A 107 3.56 8.15 -11.84
CA LYS A 107 4.48 8.15 -12.99
C LYS A 107 5.23 6.82 -13.15
N ASN A 108 5.49 6.11 -12.06
CA ASN A 108 6.15 4.80 -12.07
C ASN A 108 5.18 3.73 -11.55
N PRO A 109 4.10 3.42 -12.30
CA PRO A 109 3.07 2.50 -11.84
C PRO A 109 3.68 1.13 -11.60
N TYR A 110 3.58 0.68 -10.36
CA TYR A 110 3.98 -0.67 -9.95
C TYR A 110 2.72 -1.49 -9.72
N ALA A 111 2.84 -2.82 -9.81
CA ALA A 111 1.72 -3.70 -9.51
C ALA A 111 1.26 -3.49 -8.05
N ASN A 112 0.01 -3.06 -7.87
CA ASN A 112 -0.66 -2.94 -6.57
C ASN A 112 -2.03 -3.62 -6.69
N PRO A 113 -2.48 -4.39 -5.68
CA PRO A 113 -3.77 -5.11 -5.74
C PRO A 113 -4.95 -4.20 -6.06
N ARG A 114 -4.92 -2.96 -5.53
CA ARG A 114 -5.85 -1.89 -5.90
C ARG A 114 -5.19 -0.95 -6.91
N PRO A 115 -5.85 -0.57 -8.02
CA PRO A 115 -5.31 0.46 -8.91
C PRO A 115 -4.91 1.73 -8.15
N VAL A 116 -3.74 2.27 -8.49
CA VAL A 116 -3.18 3.46 -7.84
C VAL A 116 -3.75 4.69 -8.54
N ALA A 117 -4.54 5.49 -7.82
CA ALA A 117 -5.04 6.77 -8.28
C ALA A 117 -4.35 7.90 -7.52
N ARG A 118 -3.91 8.95 -8.23
CA ARG A 118 -3.13 10.07 -7.67
C ARG A 118 -3.80 10.67 -6.45
N ASP A 119 -5.08 11.02 -6.56
CA ASP A 119 -5.81 11.69 -5.49
C ASP A 119 -5.96 10.81 -4.25
N ALA A 120 -6.14 9.50 -4.46
CA ALA A 120 -6.24 8.55 -3.37
C ALA A 120 -4.89 8.38 -2.63
N ILE A 121 -3.78 8.32 -3.37
CA ILE A 121 -2.43 8.31 -2.76
C ILE A 121 -2.12 9.62 -2.07
N ARG A 122 -2.52 10.76 -2.65
CA ARG A 122 -2.29 12.07 -2.06
C ARG A 122 -3.05 12.25 -0.75
N ALA A 123 -4.29 11.77 -0.68
CA ALA A 123 -5.08 11.74 0.54
C ALA A 123 -4.47 10.81 1.60
N LEU A 124 -3.98 9.64 1.17
CA LEU A 124 -3.25 8.71 2.03
C LEU A 124 -2.01 9.38 2.65
N LEU A 125 -1.17 9.99 1.81
CA LEU A 125 0.03 10.71 2.24
C LEU A 125 -0.28 11.92 3.12
N GLN A 126 -1.42 12.59 2.90
CA GLN A 126 -1.90 13.66 3.77
C GLN A 126 -2.09 13.15 5.21
N ARG A 127 -2.78 12.03 5.38
CA ARG A 127 -3.05 11.44 6.69
C ARG A 127 -1.76 10.96 7.35
N ALA A 128 -0.91 10.27 6.60
CA ALA A 128 0.40 9.81 7.07
C ALA A 128 1.29 10.99 7.51
N TRP A 129 1.24 12.12 6.78
CA TRP A 129 2.00 13.31 7.15
C TRP A 129 1.49 13.99 8.41
N GLN A 130 0.17 13.95 8.66
CA GLN A 130 -0.45 14.47 9.88
C GLN A 130 -0.33 13.52 11.08
N GLY A 131 0.03 12.25 10.83
CA GLY A 131 -0.04 11.17 11.83
C GLY A 131 -1.46 10.82 12.23
N ALA A 132 -2.42 11.02 11.33
CA ALA A 132 -3.80 10.63 11.54
C ALA A 132 -3.98 9.11 11.34
N GLU A 133 -5.01 8.54 11.94
CA GLU A 133 -5.33 7.12 11.74
C GLU A 133 -5.70 6.79 10.27
N PRO A 134 -5.42 5.56 9.80
CA PRO A 134 -5.86 5.09 8.48
C PRO A 134 -7.38 5.15 8.30
N ALA A 135 -7.85 5.62 7.14
CA ALA A 135 -9.27 5.67 6.76
C ALA A 135 -9.47 5.41 5.27
#